data_AF-A0A4U8UKS0-F1
#
_entry.id   AF-A0A4U8UKS0-F1
#
_cell.length_a   1.000
_cell.length_b   1.000
_cell.length_c   1.000
_cell.angle_alpha   90.00
_cell.angle_beta   90.00
_cell.angle_gamma   90.00
#
_symmetry.space_group_name_H-M   'P 1'
#
loop_
_entity.id
_entity.type
_entity.pdbx_description
1 polymer ?
#
loop_
_entity_poly.entity_id
_entity_poly.type
_entity_poly.pdbx_seq_one_letter_code
_entity_poly.pdbx_strand_id
1 'polypeptide(L)'
;MNFLFFDTVIDCEKNKGLCKEANWTKVMSTFCPKTCGLCAAAGCKDQLTNCANVKPLCRDYQWNTFMTQQCALTCGFCDTAGCQDKFSNCQRNVRFCNSPRFGNFMTKNCAKTCNRCEGTGGREGGTCEDAKPLNCKIWSGNGFCTDPFWTDDFKRRNCGKTCNLCANNNTP
;
A
#
# COMPACT_ATOMS: atom_id res chain seq x y z
N MET A 1 13.68 3.89 -16.05
CA MET A 1 12.65 4.06 -15.00
C MET A 1 11.47 3.18 -15.38
N ASN A 2 10.97 2.34 -14.46
CA ASN A 2 9.96 1.33 -14.77
C ASN A 2 8.59 1.80 -14.28
N PHE A 3 7.70 2.17 -15.22
CA PHE A 3 6.44 2.89 -14.98
C PHE A 3 5.25 1.98 -14.60
N LEU A 4 5.49 0.75 -14.16
CA LEU A 4 4.49 -0.33 -14.12
C LEU A 4 3.68 -0.44 -12.81
N PHE A 5 3.72 0.57 -11.93
CA PHE A 5 3.15 0.47 -10.57
C PHE A 5 2.06 1.50 -10.24
N PHE A 6 1.73 2.39 -11.17
CA PHE A 6 0.71 3.42 -10.99
C PHE A 6 0.07 3.73 -12.33
N ASP A 7 -1.18 4.20 -12.31
CA ASP A 7 -1.79 4.79 -13.48
C ASP A 7 -1.03 6.08 -13.81
N THR A 8 -0.60 6.20 -15.05
CA THR A 8 0.24 7.32 -15.51
C THR A 8 -0.59 8.47 -16.10
N VAL A 9 -1.92 8.30 -16.16
CA VAL A 9 -2.90 9.30 -16.61
C VAL A 9 -4.10 9.36 -15.66
N ILE A 10 -4.78 10.51 -15.62
CA ILE A 10 -5.73 10.87 -14.55
C ILE A 10 -7.16 10.34 -14.80
N ASP A 11 -7.51 10.02 -16.05
CA ASP A 11 -8.87 9.62 -16.46
C ASP A 11 -9.09 8.10 -16.54
N CYS A 12 -8.24 7.29 -15.90
CA CYS A 12 -8.31 5.85 -15.98
C CYS A 12 -9.65 5.28 -15.46
N GLU A 13 -10.16 5.77 -14.33
CA GLU A 13 -11.42 5.28 -13.72
C GLU A 13 -12.65 5.51 -14.61
N LYS A 14 -12.70 6.65 -15.31
CA LYS A 14 -13.79 6.95 -16.25
C LYS A 14 -13.81 5.99 -17.44
N ASN A 15 -12.65 5.48 -17.81
CA ASN A 15 -12.44 4.65 -18.99
C ASN A 15 -12.25 3.16 -18.65
N LYS A 16 -12.56 2.74 -17.41
CA LYS A 16 -12.38 1.36 -16.94
C LYS A 16 -13.05 0.29 -17.83
N GLY A 17 -14.15 0.64 -18.52
CA GLY A 17 -14.81 -0.24 -19.48
C GLY A 17 -13.91 -0.64 -20.66
N LEU A 18 -13.01 0.25 -21.06
CA LEU A 18 -12.11 0.08 -22.21
C LEU A 18 -10.99 -0.95 -21.96
N CYS A 19 -10.78 -1.37 -20.70
CA CYS A 19 -9.75 -2.34 -20.32
C CYS A 19 -9.90 -3.72 -20.98
N LYS A 20 -11.09 -4.02 -21.54
CA LYS A 20 -11.40 -5.29 -22.21
C LYS A 20 -11.75 -5.13 -23.70
N GLU A 21 -11.68 -3.91 -24.23
CA GLU A 21 -12.01 -3.64 -25.64
C GLU A 21 -10.78 -3.83 -26.52
N ALA A 22 -10.91 -4.56 -27.64
CA ALA A 22 -9.78 -4.92 -28.49
C ALA A 22 -8.93 -3.73 -28.95
N ASN A 23 -9.57 -2.59 -29.24
CA ASN A 23 -8.90 -1.38 -29.72
C ASN A 23 -8.19 -0.60 -28.62
N TRP A 24 -8.66 -0.71 -27.38
CA TRP A 24 -8.21 0.12 -26.26
C TRP A 24 -7.41 -0.65 -25.21
N THR A 25 -7.46 -1.98 -25.21
CA THR A 25 -6.78 -2.83 -24.23
C THR A 25 -5.30 -2.50 -24.11
N LYS A 26 -4.60 -2.23 -25.23
CA LYS A 26 -3.17 -1.88 -25.23
C LYS A 26 -2.87 -0.49 -24.66
N VAL A 27 -3.74 0.48 -24.94
CA VAL A 27 -3.62 1.85 -24.41
C VAL A 27 -3.88 1.82 -22.91
N MET A 28 -4.99 1.21 -22.54
CA MET A 28 -5.43 1.05 -21.15
C MET A 28 -4.43 0.22 -20.33
N SER A 29 -3.78 -0.79 -20.90
CA SER A 29 -2.72 -1.54 -20.22
C SER A 29 -1.43 -0.76 -20.01
N THR A 30 -1.15 0.22 -20.88
CA THR A 30 0.08 1.00 -20.83
C THR A 30 -0.05 2.15 -19.84
N PHE A 31 -1.19 2.84 -19.86
CA PHE A 31 -1.38 4.07 -19.10
C PHE A 31 -2.26 3.90 -17.85
N CYS A 32 -3.14 2.90 -17.85
CA CYS A 32 -4.06 2.59 -16.76
C CYS A 32 -3.90 1.16 -16.18
N PRO A 33 -2.65 0.67 -15.98
CA PRO A 33 -2.43 -0.71 -15.56
C PRO A 33 -3.06 -1.03 -14.20
N LYS A 34 -3.19 -0.06 -13.29
CA LYS A 34 -3.83 -0.26 -11.99
C LYS A 34 -5.35 -0.29 -12.13
N THR A 35 -5.96 0.70 -12.79
CA THR A 35 -7.43 0.71 -13.01
C THR A 35 -7.91 -0.52 -13.77
N CYS A 36 -7.13 -1.02 -14.75
CA CYS A 36 -7.48 -2.22 -15.50
C CYS A 36 -7.22 -3.54 -14.77
N GLY A 37 -6.73 -3.50 -13.53
CA GLY A 37 -6.33 -4.70 -12.79
C GLY A 37 -5.15 -5.43 -13.45
N LEU A 38 -4.43 -4.76 -14.34
CA LEU A 38 -3.30 -5.30 -15.09
C LEU A 38 -1.97 -5.16 -14.33
N CYS A 39 -2.00 -4.55 -13.14
CA CYS A 39 -1.01 -4.76 -12.10
C CYS A 39 -0.78 -6.25 -11.77
N ALA A 40 -1.62 -7.16 -12.29
CA ALA A 40 -1.47 -8.61 -12.17
C ALA A 40 -1.19 -9.40 -13.47
N ALA A 41 -1.31 -8.84 -14.69
CA ALA A 41 -1.49 -9.72 -15.87
C ALA A 41 -0.39 -9.70 -16.95
N ALA A 42 0.42 -8.64 -17.09
CA ALA A 42 1.41 -8.57 -18.18
C ALA A 42 2.87 -8.83 -17.73
N GLY A 43 3.12 -9.02 -16.44
CA GLY A 43 4.49 -9.16 -15.90
C GLY A 43 4.62 -10.02 -14.64
N CYS A 44 3.53 -10.57 -14.11
CA CYS A 44 3.64 -11.49 -12.98
C CYS A 44 4.02 -12.88 -13.48
N LYS A 45 5.31 -13.17 -13.42
CA LYS A 45 5.90 -14.47 -13.70
C LYS A 45 6.86 -14.83 -12.59
N ASP A 46 7.06 -16.13 -12.42
CA ASP A 46 8.21 -16.59 -11.68
C ASP A 46 9.48 -16.27 -12.50
N GLN A 47 10.48 -15.70 -11.84
CA GLN A 47 11.80 -15.49 -12.43
C GLN A 47 12.66 -16.75 -12.30
N LEU A 48 12.42 -17.54 -11.25
CA LEU A 48 13.05 -18.84 -11.06
C LEU A 48 12.21 -19.95 -11.69
N THR A 49 12.87 -20.91 -12.31
CA THR A 49 12.23 -22.07 -12.94
C THR A 49 11.79 -23.13 -11.93
N ASN A 50 12.36 -23.12 -10.72
CA ASN A 50 12.10 -24.14 -9.69
C ASN A 50 11.15 -23.67 -8.57
N CYS A 51 10.35 -22.63 -8.80
CA CYS A 51 9.46 -22.07 -7.78
C CYS A 51 8.49 -23.10 -7.18
N ALA A 52 8.06 -24.10 -7.95
CA ALA A 52 7.23 -25.20 -7.45
C ALA A 52 7.91 -25.97 -6.29
N ASN A 53 9.22 -26.18 -6.35
CA ASN A 53 10.00 -26.91 -5.35
C ASN A 53 10.21 -26.10 -4.07
N VAL A 54 10.33 -24.77 -4.21
CA VAL A 54 10.57 -23.84 -3.10
C VAL A 54 9.28 -23.18 -2.59
N LYS A 55 8.11 -23.61 -3.05
CA LYS A 55 6.79 -23.10 -2.63
C LYS A 55 6.58 -23.03 -1.10
N PRO A 56 7.09 -23.97 -0.27
CA PRO A 56 6.96 -23.83 1.19
C PRO A 56 7.58 -22.54 1.75
N LEU A 57 8.58 -21.97 1.07
CA LEU A 57 9.27 -20.74 1.48
C LEU A 57 8.46 -19.47 1.25
N CYS A 58 7.34 -19.52 0.52
CA CYS A 58 6.50 -18.35 0.23
C CYS A 58 6.02 -17.64 1.52
N ARG A 59 5.91 -18.37 2.64
CA ARG A 59 5.46 -17.84 3.94
C ARG A 59 6.56 -17.83 5.01
N ASP A 60 7.78 -18.19 4.64
CA ASP A 60 8.94 -18.13 5.52
C ASP A 60 9.39 -16.66 5.66
N TYR A 61 9.66 -16.22 6.90
CA TYR A 61 10.02 -14.82 7.17
C TYR A 61 11.29 -14.39 6.44
N GLN A 62 12.30 -15.26 6.41
CA GLN A 62 13.60 -14.96 5.83
C GLN A 62 13.52 -14.91 4.31
N TRP A 63 12.70 -15.79 3.71
CA TRP A 63 12.61 -15.92 2.27
C TRP A 63 11.47 -15.14 1.63
N ASN A 64 10.54 -14.58 2.39
CA ASN A 64 9.35 -13.92 1.85
C ASN A 64 9.69 -12.84 0.80
N THR A 65 10.68 -11.98 1.07
CA THR A 65 11.12 -10.93 0.11
C THR A 65 11.65 -11.54 -1.18
N PHE A 66 12.51 -12.55 -1.06
CA PHE A 66 13.08 -13.28 -2.20
C PHE A 66 11.98 -13.96 -3.01
N MET A 67 11.09 -14.70 -2.34
CA MET A 67 9.97 -15.41 -2.95
C MET A 67 8.96 -14.45 -3.59
N THR A 68 8.79 -13.24 -3.06
CA THR A 68 7.94 -12.19 -3.65
C THR A 68 8.49 -11.68 -4.98
N GLN A 69 9.82 -11.63 -5.13
CA GLN A 69 10.46 -11.17 -6.35
C GLN A 69 10.64 -12.28 -7.38
N GLN A 70 11.04 -13.46 -6.91
CA GLN A 70 11.50 -14.55 -7.76
C GLN A 70 10.41 -15.58 -8.07
N CYS A 71 9.41 -15.71 -7.19
CA CYS A 71 8.35 -16.72 -7.29
C CYS A 71 6.95 -16.11 -7.09
N ALA A 72 6.76 -14.89 -7.58
CA ALA A 72 5.54 -14.11 -7.38
C ALA A 72 4.27 -14.86 -7.82
N LEU A 73 4.34 -15.61 -8.92
CA LEU A 73 3.21 -16.36 -9.47
C LEU A 73 2.95 -17.61 -8.65
N THR A 74 3.96 -18.45 -8.41
CA THR A 74 3.81 -19.68 -7.62
C THR A 74 3.34 -19.41 -6.18
N CYS A 75 3.76 -18.29 -5.60
CA CYS A 75 3.38 -17.91 -4.24
C CYS A 75 2.02 -17.18 -4.15
N GLY A 76 1.38 -16.88 -5.28
CA GLY A 76 0.10 -16.16 -5.33
C GLY A 76 0.23 -14.69 -4.91
N PHE A 77 1.37 -14.08 -5.21
CA PHE A 77 1.66 -12.67 -4.91
C PHE A 77 1.21 -11.70 -6.03
N CYS A 78 0.77 -12.22 -7.18
CA CYS A 78 0.43 -11.45 -8.37
C CYS A 78 -0.76 -10.50 -8.21
N ASP A 79 -1.76 -10.86 -7.40
CA ASP A 79 -3.03 -10.11 -7.33
C ASP A 79 -3.10 -9.13 -6.16
N THR A 80 -2.10 -9.14 -5.29
CA THR A 80 -2.14 -8.36 -4.06
C THR A 80 -1.29 -7.11 -4.20
N ALA A 81 -1.90 -6.06 -4.77
CA ALA A 81 -1.47 -4.68 -4.53
C ALA A 81 -1.61 -4.34 -3.03
N GLY A 82 -0.78 -4.94 -2.18
CA GLY A 82 -0.69 -4.67 -0.74
C GLY A 82 -1.60 -5.49 0.19
N CYS A 83 -2.62 -6.18 -0.29
CA CYS A 83 -3.59 -6.90 0.56
C CYS A 83 -3.24 -8.38 0.79
N GLN A 84 -2.19 -8.66 1.57
CA GLN A 84 -1.97 -10.01 2.07
C GLN A 84 -1.19 -10.02 3.38
N ASP A 85 -1.34 -11.12 4.10
CA ASP A 85 -0.49 -11.44 5.22
C ASP A 85 0.79 -12.12 4.72
N LYS A 86 1.91 -11.48 5.00
CA LYS A 86 3.25 -11.98 4.65
C LYS A 86 3.72 -13.05 5.62
N PHE A 87 3.20 -13.05 6.85
CA PHE A 87 3.57 -14.01 7.89
C PHE A 87 2.40 -14.90 8.30
N SER A 88 2.68 -16.18 8.51
CA SER A 88 1.70 -17.18 8.94
C SER A 88 1.14 -16.93 10.35
N ASN A 89 1.85 -16.15 11.17
CA ASN A 89 1.46 -15.85 12.54
C ASN A 89 0.66 -14.53 12.68
N CYS A 90 0.25 -13.89 11.58
CA CYS A 90 -0.53 -12.65 11.63
C CYS A 90 -1.80 -12.80 12.50
N GLN A 91 -2.55 -13.89 12.34
CA GLN A 91 -3.77 -14.16 13.12
C GLN A 91 -3.52 -14.19 14.64
N ARG A 92 -2.40 -14.79 15.08
CA ARG A 92 -2.01 -14.85 16.50
C ARG A 92 -1.60 -13.49 17.08
N ASN A 93 -1.38 -12.51 16.22
CA ASN A 93 -0.84 -11.19 16.53
C ASN A 93 -1.82 -10.05 16.23
N VAL A 94 -3.11 -10.35 16.00
CA VAL A 94 -4.15 -9.35 15.65
C VAL A 94 -4.23 -8.18 16.64
N ARG A 95 -3.97 -8.42 17.94
CA ARG A 95 -3.94 -7.36 18.98
C ARG A 95 -2.93 -6.24 18.69
N PHE A 96 -1.90 -6.52 17.89
CA PHE A 96 -0.87 -5.55 17.54
C PHE A 96 -1.24 -4.65 16.37
N CYS A 97 -2.35 -4.92 15.66
CA CYS A 97 -2.81 -4.08 14.56
C CYS A 97 -2.94 -2.61 15.01
N ASN A 98 -3.52 -2.34 16.18
CA ASN A 98 -3.70 -0.97 16.69
C ASN A 98 -2.61 -0.53 17.69
N SER A 99 -1.53 -1.29 17.81
CA SER A 99 -0.44 -0.92 18.71
C SER A 99 0.29 0.31 18.17
N PRO A 100 0.59 1.33 19.01
CA PRO A 100 1.38 2.48 18.58
C PRO A 100 2.83 2.11 18.22
N ARG A 101 3.33 0.95 18.70
CA ARG A 101 4.67 0.44 18.41
C ARG A 101 4.69 -0.49 17.19
N PHE A 102 3.68 -1.36 17.07
CA PHE A 102 3.68 -2.44 16.08
C PHE A 102 2.66 -2.26 14.96
N GLY A 103 1.78 -1.26 15.04
CA GLY A 103 0.70 -1.07 14.08
C GLY A 103 1.17 -0.90 12.65
N ASN A 104 2.25 -0.15 12.42
CA ASN A 104 2.85 -0.01 11.08
C ASN A 104 3.43 -1.33 10.55
N PHE A 105 4.08 -2.10 11.42
CA PHE A 105 4.60 -3.43 11.07
C PHE A 105 3.44 -4.37 10.67
N MET A 106 2.36 -4.34 11.47
CA MET A 106 1.17 -5.14 11.22
C MET A 106 0.42 -4.67 9.97
N THR A 107 0.32 -3.38 9.68
CA THR A 107 -0.24 -2.87 8.41
C THR A 107 0.56 -3.38 7.21
N LYS A 108 1.90 -3.31 7.27
CA LYS A 108 2.77 -3.66 6.13
C LYS A 108 2.83 -5.17 5.86
N ASN A 109 2.71 -5.98 6.91
CA ASN A 109 3.01 -7.41 6.84
C ASN A 109 1.81 -8.30 7.17
N CYS A 110 0.76 -7.75 7.75
CA CYS A 110 -0.46 -8.45 8.14
C CYS A 110 -1.69 -7.64 7.67
N ALA A 111 -1.61 -7.04 6.47
CA ALA A 111 -2.63 -6.16 5.93
C ALA A 111 -4.01 -6.83 5.89
N LYS A 112 -4.06 -8.13 5.59
CA LYS A 112 -5.32 -8.88 5.51
C LYS A 112 -5.88 -9.16 6.91
N THR A 113 -5.07 -9.70 7.83
CA THR A 113 -5.48 -9.92 9.23
C THR A 113 -5.93 -8.61 9.91
N CYS A 114 -5.27 -7.49 9.61
CA CYS A 114 -5.61 -6.20 10.19
C CYS A 114 -6.72 -5.45 9.45
N ASN A 115 -7.29 -6.03 8.37
CA ASN A 115 -8.29 -5.39 7.51
C ASN A 115 -7.81 -4.03 6.95
N ARG A 116 -6.57 -3.96 6.48
CA ARG A 116 -5.88 -2.78 5.92
C ARG A 116 -5.46 -2.99 4.47
N CYS A 117 -6.31 -3.68 3.73
CA CYS A 117 -6.07 -4.17 2.38
C CYS A 117 -6.18 -3.12 1.27
N GLU A 118 -6.74 -1.95 1.58
CA GLU A 118 -6.79 -0.83 0.65
C GLU A 118 -5.41 -0.16 0.62
N GLY A 119 -4.58 -0.60 -0.33
CA GLY A 119 -3.20 -0.20 -0.46
C GLY A 119 -3.03 1.23 -0.96
N THR A 120 -2.68 2.15 -0.05
CA THR A 120 -1.52 3.03 -0.20
C THR A 120 -0.88 3.21 1.18
N GLY A 121 0.40 3.58 1.24
CA GLY A 121 1.11 3.87 2.50
C GLY A 121 0.63 5.13 3.25
N GLY A 122 -0.66 5.44 3.18
CA GLY A 122 -1.30 6.57 3.81
C GLY A 122 -2.69 6.15 4.27
N ARG A 123 -3.00 6.49 5.52
CA ARG A 123 -4.32 6.35 6.12
C ARG A 123 -5.32 7.21 5.34
N GLU A 124 -5.99 6.65 4.34
CA GLU A 124 -7.27 7.17 3.86
C GLU A 124 -8.37 6.25 4.39
N GLY A 125 -9.32 6.80 5.13
CA GLY A 125 -10.38 6.06 5.81
C GLY A 125 -10.27 5.97 7.34
N GLY A 126 -9.22 6.54 7.94
CA GLY A 126 -9.26 6.93 9.35
C GLY A 126 -9.81 8.35 9.44
N THR A 127 -10.79 8.60 10.32
CA THR A 127 -11.16 9.97 10.70
C THR A 127 -9.88 10.77 10.95
N CYS A 128 -9.68 11.86 10.20
CA CYS A 128 -8.48 12.65 10.34
C CYS A 128 -8.41 13.16 11.78
N GLU A 129 -7.41 12.69 12.52
CA GLU A 129 -7.24 12.91 13.96
C GLU A 129 -5.76 12.99 14.31
N ASP A 130 -5.46 13.53 15.49
CA ASP A 130 -4.10 13.54 16.00
C ASP A 130 -3.71 12.13 16.44
N ALA A 131 -2.76 11.52 15.74
CA ALA A 131 -2.19 10.24 16.16
C ALA A 131 -1.35 10.37 17.44
N LYS A 132 -0.92 11.58 17.79
CA LYS A 132 -0.10 11.91 18.97
C LYS A 132 -0.70 13.08 19.78
N PRO A 133 -1.93 12.98 20.30
CA PRO A 133 -2.68 14.12 20.83
C PRO A 133 -1.98 14.84 22.00
N LEU A 134 -1.24 14.11 22.85
CA LEU A 134 -0.44 14.71 23.93
C LEU A 134 0.72 15.54 23.39
N ASN A 135 1.40 15.03 22.36
CA ASN A 135 2.56 15.68 21.78
C ASN A 135 2.15 16.84 20.89
N CYS A 136 1.03 16.72 20.16
CA CYS A 136 0.54 17.76 19.26
C CYS A 136 0.29 19.08 19.99
N LYS A 137 -0.15 19.05 21.26
CA LYS A 137 -0.27 20.24 22.12
C LYS A 137 1.05 21.00 22.31
N ILE A 138 2.16 20.29 22.38
CA ILE A 138 3.50 20.86 22.60
C ILE A 138 4.13 21.23 21.25
N TRP A 139 4.07 20.30 20.30
CA TRP A 139 4.69 20.43 18.99
C TRP A 139 4.10 21.60 18.19
N SER A 140 2.79 21.80 18.23
CA SER A 140 2.18 22.97 17.57
C SER A 140 2.69 24.29 18.13
N GLY A 141 2.82 24.40 19.45
CA GLY A 141 3.41 25.56 20.14
C GLY A 141 4.88 25.79 19.79
N ASN A 142 5.61 24.73 19.44
CA ASN A 142 7.02 24.78 19.03
C ASN A 142 7.21 24.87 17.50
N GLY A 143 6.16 25.23 16.75
CA GLY A 143 6.28 25.50 15.31
C GLY A 143 6.21 24.26 14.39
N PHE A 144 5.89 23.08 14.92
CA PHE A 144 5.82 21.83 14.13
C PHE A 144 4.95 21.92 12.88
N CYS A 145 3.81 22.63 12.93
CA CYS A 145 2.89 22.71 11.81
C CYS A 145 3.43 23.59 10.66
N THR A 146 4.33 24.52 10.95
CA THR A 146 4.86 25.50 9.98
C THR A 146 6.31 25.22 9.59
N ASP A 147 7.03 24.40 10.34
CA ASP A 147 8.42 24.05 10.09
C ASP A 147 8.58 23.27 8.76
N PRO A 148 9.40 23.76 7.80
CA PRO A 148 9.62 23.11 6.52
C PRO A 148 10.46 21.84 6.60
N PHE A 149 11.12 21.57 7.73
CA PHE A 149 11.85 20.32 7.96
C PHE A 149 10.91 19.10 7.95
N TRP A 150 9.65 19.27 8.38
CA TRP A 150 8.65 18.20 8.38
C TRP A 150 7.77 18.27 7.13
N THR A 151 7.58 17.14 6.45
CA THR A 151 6.66 17.07 5.32
C THR A 151 5.21 17.21 5.76
N ASP A 152 4.35 17.73 4.89
CA ASP A 152 2.91 17.87 5.18
C ASP A 152 2.25 16.51 5.44
N ASP A 153 2.72 15.44 4.81
CA ASP A 153 2.28 14.07 5.11
C ASP A 153 2.69 13.62 6.52
N PHE A 154 3.86 14.03 7.01
CA PHE A 154 4.29 13.72 8.36
C PHE A 154 3.48 14.53 9.38
N LYS A 155 3.23 15.82 9.11
CA LYS A 155 2.38 16.68 9.93
C LYS A 155 0.94 16.15 9.98
N ARG A 156 0.37 15.80 8.83
CA ARG A 156 -1.00 15.26 8.68
C ARG A 156 -1.17 13.93 9.42
N ARG A 157 -0.20 13.02 9.31
CA ARG A 157 -0.26 11.71 9.99
C ARG A 157 -0.13 11.79 11.50
N ASN A 158 0.61 12.76 12.04
CA ASN A 158 0.87 12.85 13.47
C ASN A 158 -0.11 13.79 14.19
N CYS A 159 -0.36 14.96 13.61
CA CYS A 159 -1.13 16.05 14.22
C CYS A 159 -2.13 16.65 13.22
N GLY A 160 -2.82 15.81 12.45
CA GLY A 160 -3.72 16.27 11.39
C GLY A 160 -4.80 17.26 11.85
N LYS A 161 -5.40 17.06 13.03
CA LYS A 161 -6.38 18.00 13.59
C LYS A 161 -5.68 19.24 14.12
N THR A 162 -4.65 19.05 14.94
CA THR A 162 -3.92 20.17 15.56
C THR A 162 -3.25 21.10 14.53
N CYS A 163 -2.78 20.56 13.39
CA CYS A 163 -2.20 21.34 12.30
C CYS A 163 -3.21 21.75 11.21
N ASN A 164 -4.50 21.49 11.41
CA ASN A 164 -5.57 21.80 10.44
C ASN A 164 -5.37 21.18 9.05
N LEU A 165 -4.71 20.01 8.97
CA LEU A 165 -4.43 19.31 7.71
C LEU A 165 -5.52 18.30 7.32
N CYS A 166 -6.64 18.30 8.05
CA CYS A 166 -7.77 17.40 7.83
C CYS A 166 -8.76 17.84 6.74
N ALA A 167 -8.57 19.02 6.15
CA ALA A 167 -9.54 19.65 5.25
C ALA A 167 -9.26 19.48 3.74
N ASN A 168 -8.26 18.69 3.34
CA ASN A 168 -7.92 18.54 1.91
C ASN A 168 -7.96 17.07 1.48
N ASN A 169 -9.18 16.57 1.25
CA ASN A 169 -9.44 15.43 0.35
C ASN A 169 -9.39 15.85 -1.14
N ASN A 170 -8.92 17.06 -1.42
CA ASN A 170 -8.71 17.59 -2.77
C ASN A 170 -7.43 18.42 -2.75
N THR A 171 -6.38 17.88 -3.35
CA THR A 171 -5.35 18.66 -4.06
C THR A 171 -4.68 17.69 -5.06
N PRO A 172 -4.39 18.19 -6.26
CA PRO A 172 -4.48 17.48 -7.55
C PRO A 172 -3.53 16.30 -7.75
#